data_AF-A0A1M5HC49-F1
#
_entry.id   AF-A0A1M5HC49-F1
#
_cell.length_a   1.000
_cell.length_b   1.000
_cell.length_c   1.000
_cell.angle_alpha   90.00
_cell.angle_beta   90.00
_cell.angle_gamma   90.00
#
_symmetry.space_group_name_H-M   'P 1'
#
loop_
_entity.id
_entity.type
_entity.pdbx_description
1 polymer ?
#
loop_
_entity_poly.entity_id
_entity_poly.type
_entity_poly.pdbx_seq_one_letter_code
_entity_poly.pdbx_strand_id
1 'polypeptide(L)' 'MTQNSDPYENAGAERINGILKQEFAIYKFNAALLVMKFLLKNVIEIYNEKRPHYSNYMLTPNQMHQKNKIIMRTY' A
#
# COMPACT_ATOMS: atom_id res chain seq x y z
N MET A 1 -17.88 3.11 -4.10
CA MET A 1 -17.12 3.42 -5.33
C MET A 1 -17.14 4.94 -5.46
N THR A 2 -16.00 5.61 -5.30
CA THR A 2 -15.94 7.06 -5.46
C THR A 2 -16.03 7.41 -6.94
N GLN A 3 -16.90 8.34 -7.31
CA GLN A 3 -17.23 8.64 -8.71
C GLN A 3 -16.11 9.41 -9.43
N ASN A 4 -15.08 9.91 -8.73
CA ASN A 4 -14.08 10.84 -9.28
C ASN A 4 -12.63 10.35 -9.30
N SER A 5 -12.34 9.09 -8.94
CA SER A 5 -10.95 8.56 -8.86
C SER A 5 -9.98 9.38 -7.98
N ASP A 6 -10.49 10.31 -7.17
CA ASP A 6 -9.69 11.09 -6.22
C ASP A 6 -9.16 10.15 -5.12
N PRO A 7 -7.84 10.02 -4.94
CA PRO A 7 -7.26 9.21 -3.88
C PRO A 7 -7.70 9.65 -2.48
N TYR A 8 -7.96 10.94 -2.24
CA TYR A 8 -8.34 11.45 -0.93
C TYR A 8 -9.76 11.04 -0.52
N GLU A 9 -10.64 10.79 -1.49
CA GLU A 9 -11.98 10.27 -1.23
C GLU A 9 -12.00 8.74 -1.11
N ASN A 10 -10.94 8.07 -1.57
CA ASN A 10 -10.85 6.62 -1.56
C ASN A 10 -10.37 6.11 -0.20
N ALA A 11 -11.31 5.64 0.62
CA ALA A 11 -11.02 5.04 1.93
C ALA A 11 -9.98 3.90 1.87
N GLY A 12 -9.90 3.16 0.76
CA GLY A 12 -8.87 2.14 0.54
C GLY A 12 -7.48 2.75 0.35
N ALA A 13 -7.37 3.85 -0.41
CA ALA A 13 -6.12 4.57 -0.61
C ALA A 13 -5.63 5.21 0.70
N GLU A 14 -6.53 5.84 1.46
CA GLU A 14 -6.22 6.39 2.78
C GLU A 14 -5.73 5.32 3.76
N ARG A 15 -6.35 4.13 3.76
CA ARG A 15 -5.88 3.01 4.58
C ARG A 15 -4.47 2.57 4.19
N ILE A 16 -4.18 2.45 2.89
CA ILE A 16 -2.83 2.09 2.40
C ILE A 16 -1.82 3.15 2.84
N ASN A 17 -2.15 4.44 2.66
CA ASN A 17 -1.30 5.56 3.08
C ASN A 17 -0.99 5.51 4.58
N GLY A 18 -2.01 5.25 5.42
CA GLY A 18 -1.86 5.06 6.86
C GLY A 18 -0.89 3.93 7.20
N ILE A 19 -1.02 2.77 6.54
CA ILE A 19 -0.11 1.62 6.73
C ILE A 19 1.32 1.99 6.35
N LEU A 20 1.54 2.59 5.18
CA LEU A 20 2.88 2.98 4.74
C LEU A 20 3.53 3.96 5.72
N LYS A 21 2.77 4.94 6.21
CA LYS A 21 3.24 5.91 7.21
C LYS A 21 3.60 5.24 8.53
N GLN A 22 2.70 4.42 9.07
CA GLN A 22 2.86 3.84 10.40
C GLN A 22 3.91 2.73 10.45
N GLU A 23 3.89 1.79 9.50
CA GLU A 23 4.76 0.61 9.53
C GLU A 23 6.20 0.90 9.13
N PHE A 24 6.41 1.79 8.17
CA PHE A 24 7.75 2.16 7.71
C PHE A 24 8.29 3.40 8.40
N ALA A 25 7.53 3.97 9.36
CA ALA A 25 7.88 5.16 10.12
C ALA A 25 8.34 6.35 9.25
N ILE A 26 7.89 6.42 7.99
CA ILE A 26 8.38 7.40 7.00
C ILE A 26 8.11 8.85 7.44
N TYR A 27 7.07 9.07 8.24
CA TYR A 27 6.73 10.39 8.78
C TYR A 27 7.74 10.91 9.82
N LYS A 28 8.60 10.04 10.37
CA LYS A 28 9.61 10.42 11.37
C LYS A 28 10.89 10.97 10.74
N PHE A 29 11.10 10.77 9.43
CA PHE A 29 12.29 11.27 8.76
C PHE A 29 12.05 12.68 8.23
N ASN A 30 12.87 13.62 8.68
CA ASN A 30 12.95 14.95 8.10
C ASN A 30 14.18 15.02 7.17
N ALA A 31 14.04 14.47 5.97
CA ALA A 31 15.10 14.40 4.97
C ALA A 31 14.79 15.28 3.75
N ALA A 32 15.82 15.61 2.97
CA ALA A 32 15.64 16.31 1.71
C ALA A 32 14.65 15.57 0.79
N LEU A 33 13.87 16.31 0.00
CA LEU A 33 12.81 15.76 -0.86
C LEU A 33 13.31 14.60 -1.75
N LEU A 34 14.54 14.71 -2.27
CA LEU A 34 15.15 13.66 -3.09
C LEU A 34 15.33 12.34 -2.33
N VAL A 35 15.82 12.40 -1.09
CA VAL A 35 15.98 11.23 -0.22
C VAL A 35 14.61 10.67 0.15
N MET A 36 13.64 11.53 0.46
CA MET A 36 12.29 11.08 0.81
C MET A 36 11.61 10.35 -0.35
N LYS A 37 11.77 10.84 -1.59
CA LYS A 37 11.27 10.16 -2.79
C LYS A 37 11.90 8.78 -2.97
N PHE A 38 13.22 8.66 -2.74
CA PHE A 38 13.91 7.37 -2.80
C PHE A 38 13.39 6.40 -1.73
N LEU A 39 13.26 6.85 -0.48
CA LEU A 39 12.71 6.02 0.61
C LEU A 39 11.28 5.57 0.31
N LEU A 40 10.41 6.49 -0.14
CA LEU A 40 9.04 6.17 -0.53
C LEU A 40 8.98 5.11 -1.63
N LYS A 41 9.84 5.19 -2.66
CA LYS A 41 9.92 4.18 -3.71
C LYS A 41 10.22 2.80 -3.13
N ASN A 42 11.23 2.70 -2.27
CA ASN A 42 11.61 1.44 -1.62
C ASN A 42 10.48 0.88 -0.73
N VAL A 43 9.81 1.76 0.02
CA VAL A 43 8.70 1.37 0.89
C VAL A 43 7.52 0.82 0.09
N ILE A 44 7.16 1.48 -1.02
CA ILE A 44 6.09 1.02 -1.93
C ILE A 44 6.48 -0.34 -2.55
N GLU A 45 7.73 -0.51 -2.96
CA GLU A 45 8.22 -1.78 -3.51
C GLU A 45 8.13 -2.90 -2.47
N ILE A 46 8.57 -2.68 -1.24
CA ILE A 46 8.47 -3.67 -0.16
C ILE A 46 7.00 -4.02 0.12
N TYR A 47 6.12 -3.03 0.17
CA TYR A 47 4.69 -3.24 0.41
C TYR A 47 4.04 -4.11 -0.68
N ASN A 48 4.38 -3.88 -1.94
CA ASN A 48 3.80 -4.55 -3.11
C ASN A 48 4.42 -5.92 -3.42
N GLU A 49 5.72 -6.10 -3.17
CA GLU A 49 6.47 -7.29 -3.59
C GLU A 49 6.83 -8.23 -2.46
N LYS A 50 6.96 -7.72 -1.23
CA LYS A 50 7.54 -8.50 -0.12
C LYS A 50 6.59 -8.69 1.05
N ARG A 51 5.70 -7.73 1.32
CA ARG A 51 4.79 -7.77 2.47
C ARG A 51 3.56 -8.64 2.16
N PRO A 52 3.35 -9.77 2.86
CA PRO A 52 2.12 -10.54 2.75
C PRO A 52 0.96 -9.80 3.41
N HIS A 53 -0.23 -9.86 2.81
CA HIS A 53 -1.44 -9.22 3.36
C HIS A 53 -2.47 -10.27 3.73
N TYR A 54 -2.95 -10.21 4.96
CA TYR A 54 -3.96 -11.14 5.44
C TYR A 54 -5.27 -11.06 4.63
N SER A 55 -5.67 -9.86 4.18
CA SER A 55 -6.82 -9.68 3.28
C SER A 55 -6.62 -10.35 1.91
N ASN A 56 -5.37 -10.59 1.52
CA ASN A 56 -4.99 -11.24 0.27
C ASN A 56 -4.57 -12.70 0.49
N TYR A 57 -5.10 -13.36 1.52
CA TYR A 57 -4.72 -14.75 1.88
C TYR A 57 -3.22 -14.95 2.10
N MET A 58 -2.56 -13.97 2.72
CA MET A 58 -1.10 -13.97 2.93
C MET A 58 -0.29 -13.96 1.63
N LEU A 59 -0.87 -13.47 0.54
CA LEU A 59 -0.13 -13.10 -0.68
C LEU A 59 0.26 -11.62 -0.65
N THR A 60 1.29 -11.26 -1.41
CA THR A 60 1.64 -9.86 -1.65
C THR A 60 0.63 -9.20 -2.58
N PRO A 61 0.52 -7.86 -2.60
CA PRO A 61 -0.41 -7.17 -3.49
C PRO A 61 -0.17 -7.53 -4.95
N ASN A 62 1.09 -7.61 -5.40
CA ASN A 62 1.41 -7.97 -6.78
C ASN A 62 1.09 -9.43 -7.09
N GLN A 63 1.34 -10.35 -6.16
CA GLN A 63 0.92 -11.75 -6.31
C GLN A 63 -0.60 -11.89 -6.41
N MET A 64 -1.36 -11.12 -5.63
CA MET A 64 -2.82 -11.13 -5.65
C MET A 64 -3.36 -10.50 -6.93
N HIS A 65 -2.73 -9.43 -7.43
CA HIS A 65 -3.13 -8.77 -8.68
C HIS A 65 -2.99 -9.68 -9.91
N GLN A 66 -2.03 -10.61 -9.89
CA GLN A 66 -1.83 -11.61 -10.95
C GLN A 66 -2.87 -12.75 -10.94
N LYS A 67 -3.75 -12.83 -9.94
CA LYS A 67 -4.78 -13.88 -9.89
C LYS A 67 -5.97 -13.53 -10.78
N ASN A 68 -6.31 -14.41 -11.71
CA ASN A 68 -7.46 -14.26 -12.62
C ASN A 68 -8.84 -14.31 -11.91
N LYS A 69 -8.90 -14.85 -10.69
CA LYS A 69 -10.11 -14.87 -9.86
C LYS A 69 -9.77 -14.37 -8.48
N ILE A 70 -10.45 -13.31 -8.05
CA ILE A 70 -10.32 -12.72 -6.73
C ILE A 70 -11.52 -13.18 -5.91
N ILE A 71 -11.29 -14.01 -4.90
CA ILE A 71 -12.32 -14.38 -3.92
C ILE A 71 -12.15 -13.43 -2.74
N MET A 72 -13.09 -12.51 -2.57
CA MET A 72 -13.06 -11.59 -1.44
C MET A 72 -13.10 -12.38 -0.14
N ARG A 73 -12.14 -12.11 0.75
CA ARG A 73 -12.12 -12.71 2.07
C ARG A 73 -13.22 -12.07 2.92
N THR A 74 -14.22 -12.86 3.31
CA THR A 74 -15.29 -12.46 4.23
C THR A 74 -14.92 -12.88 5.65
N TYR A 75 -15.32 -12.07 6.63
CA TYR A 75 -15.17 -12.33 8.06
C TYR A 75 -16.54 -12.56 8.68
#